data_AF-A0A180ETW3-F1
#
_entry.id   AF-A0A180ETW3-F1
#
_cell.length_a   1.000
_cell.length_b   1.000
_cell.length_c   1.000
_cell.angle_alpha   90.00
_cell.angle_beta   90.00
_cell.angle_gamma   90.00
#
_symmetry.space_group_name_H-M   'P 1'
#
loop_
_entity.id
_entity.type
_entity.pdbx_description
1 polymer ?
#
loop_
_entity_poly.entity_id
_entity_poly.type
_entity_poly.pdbx_seq_one_letter_code
_entity_poly.pdbx_strand_id
1 'polypeptide(L)' 'MARPIAETPVLRGKEARQFLAKMKEPKFISKEELEKQKRTFEYFKSIADFEV' A
#
# COMPACT_ATOMS: atom_id res chain seq x y z
N MET A 1 7.44 -23.74 0.63
CA MET A 1 7.24 -23.41 2.05
C MET A 1 6.83 -21.95 2.13
N ALA A 2 5.80 -21.57 2.89
CA ALA A 2 5.45 -20.16 3.05
C ALA A 2 6.60 -19.45 3.78
N ARG A 3 7.03 -18.27 3.29
CA ARG A 3 8.00 -17.46 4.01
C ARG A 3 7.38 -17.01 5.35
N PRO A 4 8.13 -16.97 6.45
CA PRO A 4 7.64 -16.42 7.71
C PRO A 4 7.12 -15.00 7.48
N ILE A 5 5.96 -14.69 8.05
CA ILE A 5 5.42 -13.33 8.02
C ILE A 5 6.33 -12.47 8.89
N ALA A 6 6.87 -11.39 8.32
CA ALA A 6 7.68 -10.43 9.07
C ALA A 6 6.90 -9.84 10.25
N GLU A 7 7.59 -9.48 11.32
CA GLU A 7 6.95 -8.87 12.48
C GLU A 7 6.24 -7.57 12.10
N THR A 8 5.08 -7.31 12.73
CA THR A 8 4.34 -6.07 12.45
C THR A 8 5.15 -4.89 12.99
N PRO A 9 5.48 -3.88 12.15
CA PRO A 9 6.28 -2.76 12.59
C PRO A 9 5.52 -1.90 13.61
N VAL A 10 6.21 -1.50 14.68
CA VAL A 10 5.65 -0.60 15.70
C VAL A 10 5.80 0.85 15.25
N LEU A 11 4.68 1.49 14.89
CA LEU A 11 4.67 2.91 14.53
C LEU A 11 4.85 3.79 15.77
N ARG A 12 5.66 4.84 15.67
CA ARG A 12 5.92 5.79 16.77
C ARG A 12 5.76 7.24 16.32
N GLY A 13 5.57 8.15 17.26
CA GLY A 13 5.59 9.59 17.04
C GLY A 13 4.60 10.08 15.98
N LYS A 14 5.11 10.76 14.95
CA LYS A 14 4.31 11.35 13.86
C LYS A 14 3.59 10.29 13.03
N GLU A 15 4.28 9.19 12.71
CA GLU A 15 3.74 8.10 11.89
C GLU A 15 2.56 7.42 12.59
N ALA A 16 2.67 7.17 13.90
CA ALA A 16 1.56 6.64 14.70
C ALA A 16 0.33 7.54 14.66
N ARG A 17 0.50 8.86 14.78
CA ARG A 17 -0.60 9.83 14.70
C ARG A 17 -1.25 9.85 13.32
N GLN A 18 -0.45 9.83 12.26
CA GLN A 18 -0.95 9.80 10.88
C GLN A 18 -1.73 8.52 10.57
N PHE A 19 -1.21 7.38 11.02
CA PHE A 19 -1.90 6.10 10.88
C PHE A 19 -3.24 6.10 11.60
N LEU A 20 -3.29 6.55 12.86
CA LEU A 20 -4.54 6.66 13.62
C LEU A 20 -5.53 7.61 12.94
N ALA A 21 -5.08 8.74 12.41
CA ALA A 21 -5.94 9.67 11.67
C ALA A 21 -6.52 9.01 10.41
N LYS A 22 -5.71 8.29 9.63
CA LYS A 22 -6.16 7.56 8.44
C LYS A 22 -7.13 6.42 8.77
N MET A 23 -6.98 5.78 9.93
CA MET A 23 -7.88 4.71 10.38
C MET A 23 -9.26 5.21 10.80
N LYS A 24 -9.36 6.45 11.30
CA LYS A 24 -10.65 7.06 11.66
C LYS A 24 -11.54 7.34 10.45
N GLU A 25 -10.92 7.66 9.31
CA GLU A 25 -11.62 7.96 8.06
C GLU A 25 -11.02 7.13 6.92
N PRO A 26 -11.40 5.84 6.83
CA PRO A 26 -10.93 5.00 5.74
C PRO A 26 -11.42 5.58 4.40
N LYS A 27 -10.48 5.90 3.51
CA LYS A 27 -10.81 6.37 2.17
C LYS A 27 -11.31 5.19 1.35
N PHE A 28 -12.61 5.18 1.07
CA PHE A 28 -13.20 4.27 0.11
C PHE A 28 -12.91 4.78 -1.30
N ILE A 29 -12.28 3.93 -2.10
CA ILE A 29 -11.95 4.21 -3.49
C ILE A 29 -13.12 3.67 -4.34
N SER A 30 -13.57 4.45 -5.33
CA SER A 30 -14.59 3.99 -6.28
C SER A 30 -14.04 2.88 -7.17
N LYS A 31 -14.91 2.09 -7.79
CA LYS A 31 -14.49 1.02 -8.72
C LYS A 31 -13.68 1.54 -9.89
N GLU A 32 -14.05 2.70 -10.43
CA GLU A 32 -13.36 3.33 -11.55
C GLU A 32 -11.94 3.77 -11.17
N GLU A 33 -11.78 4.38 -10.01
CA GLU A 33 -10.49 4.84 -9.50
C GLU A 33 -9.56 3.66 -9.18
N LEU A 34 -10.13 2.56 -8.66
CA LEU A 34 -9.40 1.32 -8.45
C LEU A 34 -8.89 0.72 -9.78
N GLU A 35 -9.68 0.74 -10.85
CA GLU A 35 -9.23 0.26 -12.16
C GLU A 35 -8.11 1.13 -12.74
N LYS A 36 -8.21 2.46 -12.61
CA LYS A 36 -7.14 3.38 -13.04
C LYS A 36 -5.84 3.05 -12.33
N GLN A 37 -5.87 2.91 -11.00
CA GLN A 37 -4.69 2.55 -10.21
C GLN A 37 -4.09 1.20 -10.62
N LYS A 38 -4.93 0.19 -10.90
CA LYS A 38 -4.46 -1.11 -11.40
C LYS A 38 -3.76 -1.00 -12.75
N ARG A 39 -4.33 -0.26 -13.70
CA ARG A 39 -3.72 -0.06 -15.03
C ARG A 39 -2.38 0.65 -14.92
N THR A 40 -2.32 1.69 -14.09
CA THR A 40 -1.09 2.44 -13.81
C THR A 40 -0.03 1.53 -13.16
N PHE A 41 -0.41 0.71 -12.19
CA PHE A 41 0.50 -0.24 -11.56
C PHE A 41 1.06 -1.26 -12.55
N GLU A 42 0.21 -1.87 -13.39
CA GLU A 42 0.66 -2.84 -14.40
C GLU A 42 1.58 -2.18 -15.44
N TYR A 43 1.32 -0.94 -15.83
CA TYR A 43 2.22 -0.17 -16.69
C TYR A 43 3.59 -0.01 -16.05
N PHE A 44 3.66 0.51 -14.81
CA PHE A 44 4.92 0.69 -14.11
C PHE A 44 5.66 -0.63 -13.87
N LYS A 45 4.93 -1.70 -13.56
CA LYS A 45 5.50 -3.04 -13.41
C LYS A 45 6.10 -3.57 -14.71
N SER A 46 5.52 -3.25 -15.87
CA SER A 46 6.02 -3.69 -17.16
C SER A 46 7.32 -3.01 -17.59
N ILE A 47 7.58 -1.79 -17.09
CA ILE A 47 8.77 -1.00 -17.43
C ILE A 47 9.84 -1.01 -16.34
N ALA A 48 9.52 -1.54 -15.16
CA ALA A 48 10.45 -1.60 -14.04
C ALA A 48 11.21 -2.92 -14.07
N ASP A 49 12.53 -2.84 -14.24
CA ASP A 49 13.43 -3.95 -13.97
C ASP A 49 13.61 -4.09 -12.46
N PHE A 50 12.86 -5.01 -11.86
CA PHE A 50 13.07 -5.43 -10.48
C PHE A 50 14.20 -6.48 -10.44
N GLU A 51 15.40 -6.10 -10.84
CA GLU A 51 16.59 -6.88 -10.50
C GLU A 51 16.88 -6.68 -9.00
N VAL A 52 16.85 -7.78 -8.25
CA VAL A 52 17.23 -7.86 -6.82
C VAL A 52 18.49 -8.68 -6.71
#